data_AF-A0A0D7KU42-F1
#
_entry.id   AF-A0A0D7KU42-F1
#
_cell.length_a   1.000
_cell.length_b   1.000
_cell.length_c   1.000
_cell.angle_alpha   90.00
_cell.angle_beta   90.00
_cell.angle_gamma   90.00
#
_symmetry.space_group_name_H-M   'P 1'
#
loop_
_entity.id
_entity.type
_entity.pdbx_description
1 polymer ?
#
loop_
_entity_poly.entity_id
_entity_poly.type
_entity_poly.pdbx_seq_one_letter_code
_entity_poly.pdbx_strand_id
1 'polypeptide(L)'
;MLSYQEADFYLDHMEKEEAEDIKQLLAYPEGTAGSLMTTEVIRIRTTDTIAEVLDWLRRCLTNVETIYYLYVTDERDMLLGVVSLRDFLISSPERSVHEMMNPHLVTIEPDAPQADVLDIIKEVWPSGCSGSNGGQSVSRDRDF
;
A
#
# COMPACT_ATOMS: atom_id res chain seq x y z
N MET A 1 1.29 -3.00 -27.74
CA MET A 1 2.27 -3.72 -26.91
C MET A 1 3.65 -3.27 -27.38
N LEU A 2 4.49 -2.77 -26.47
CA LEU A 2 5.88 -2.42 -26.81
C LEU A 2 6.60 -3.69 -27.29
N SER A 3 7.55 -3.55 -28.23
CA SER A 3 8.44 -4.66 -28.55
C SER A 3 9.41 -4.92 -27.39
N TYR A 4 9.91 -6.16 -27.27
CA TYR A 4 10.92 -6.50 -26.26
C TYR A 4 12.17 -5.61 -26.35
N GLN A 5 12.57 -5.21 -27.57
CA GLN A 5 13.71 -4.32 -27.79
C GLN A 5 13.46 -2.90 -27.28
N GLU A 6 12.22 -2.40 -27.37
CA GLU A 6 11.86 -1.10 -26.81
C GLU A 6 11.79 -1.15 -25.29
N ALA A 7 11.27 -2.24 -24.71
CA ALA A 7 11.22 -2.41 -23.25
C ALA A 7 12.62 -2.45 -22.62
N ASP A 8 13.55 -3.24 -23.18
CA ASP A 8 14.93 -3.32 -22.71
C ASP A 8 15.64 -1.95 -22.82
N PHE A 9 15.41 -1.23 -23.93
CA PHE A 9 15.97 0.11 -24.11
C PHE A 9 15.54 1.06 -22.99
N TYR A 10 14.27 1.07 -22.59
CA TYR A 10 13.82 1.93 -21.49
C TYR A 10 14.38 1.48 -20.14
N LEU A 11 14.39 0.18 -19.85
CA LEU A 11 14.92 -0.37 -18.60
C LEU A 11 16.41 -0.05 -18.41
N ASP A 12 17.19 -0.01 -19.49
CA ASP A 12 18.61 0.34 -19.45
C ASP A 12 18.88 1.83 -19.18
N HIS A 13 17.87 2.69 -19.34
CA HIS A 13 17.95 4.14 -19.09
C HIS A 13 17.27 4.58 -17.78
N MET A 14 16.73 3.63 -17.02
CA MET A 14 16.16 3.88 -15.69
C MET A 14 17.24 3.77 -14.60
N GLU A 15 16.95 4.33 -13.42
CA GLU A 15 17.78 4.07 -12.25
C GLU A 15 17.76 2.57 -11.93
N LYS A 16 18.90 2.03 -11.49
CA LYS A 16 19.09 0.58 -11.39
C LYS A 16 18.05 -0.10 -10.49
N GLU A 17 17.69 0.55 -9.40
CA GLU A 17 16.70 0.06 -8.44
C GLU A 17 15.30 0.03 -9.05
N GLU A 18 14.88 1.12 -9.71
CA GLU A 18 13.59 1.23 -10.41
C GLU A 18 13.46 0.20 -11.54
N ALA A 19 14.53 0.01 -12.33
CA ALA A 19 14.56 -0.99 -13.39
C ALA A 19 14.43 -2.43 -12.86
N GLU A 20 15.01 -2.71 -11.68
CA GLU A 20 14.93 -4.03 -11.05
C GLU A 20 13.52 -4.30 -10.53
N ASP A 21 12.89 -3.33 -9.88
CA ASP A 21 11.50 -3.44 -9.41
C ASP A 21 10.54 -3.73 -10.58
N ILE A 22 10.69 -3.02 -11.70
CA ILE A 22 9.86 -3.25 -12.89
C ILE A 22 10.13 -4.64 -13.48
N LYS A 23 11.38 -5.08 -13.56
CA LYS A 23 11.71 -6.44 -14.05
C LYS A 23 11.09 -7.52 -13.18
N GLN A 24 11.06 -7.33 -11.86
CA GLN A 24 10.40 -8.24 -10.94
C GLN A 24 8.88 -8.26 -11.16
N LEU A 25 8.24 -7.11 -11.34
CA LEU A 25 6.81 -7.04 -11.67
C LEU A 25 6.48 -7.73 -12.99
N LEU A 26 7.30 -7.52 -14.03
CA LEU A 26 7.14 -8.16 -15.35
C LEU A 26 7.36 -9.67 -15.33
N ALA A 27 8.01 -10.22 -14.31
CA ALA A 27 8.24 -11.65 -14.18
C ALA A 27 7.01 -12.43 -13.71
N TYR A 28 6.00 -11.75 -13.13
CA TYR A 28 4.78 -12.42 -12.67
C TYR A 28 3.88 -12.80 -13.86
N PRO A 29 3.38 -14.05 -13.90
CA PRO A 29 2.47 -14.48 -14.96
C PRO A 29 1.18 -13.64 -14.99
N GLU A 30 0.66 -13.36 -16.18
CA GLU A 30 -0.65 -12.73 -16.33
C GLU A 30 -1.75 -13.50 -15.57
N GLY A 31 -2.67 -12.77 -14.93
CA GLY A 31 -3.77 -13.35 -14.17
C GLY A 31 -3.40 -13.80 -12.75
N THR A 32 -2.23 -13.40 -12.26
CA THR A 32 -1.80 -13.58 -10.87
C THR A 32 -1.91 -12.27 -10.07
N ALA A 33 -1.90 -12.35 -8.74
CA ALA A 33 -1.87 -11.18 -7.87
C ALA A 33 -0.67 -10.26 -8.17
N GLY A 34 0.50 -10.83 -8.44
CA GLY A 34 1.72 -10.10 -8.77
C GLY A 34 1.64 -9.34 -10.10
N SER A 35 0.83 -9.82 -11.06
CA SER A 35 0.60 -9.09 -12.31
C SER A 35 -0.28 -7.83 -12.15
N LEU A 36 -0.94 -7.67 -11.00
CA LEU A 36 -1.78 -6.51 -10.68
C LEU A 36 -1.16 -5.57 -9.64
N MET A 37 -0.09 -5.97 -8.99
CA MET A 37 0.47 -5.22 -7.87
C MET A 37 1.35 -4.05 -8.34
N THR A 38 1.59 -3.12 -7.43
CA THR A 38 2.57 -2.05 -7.60
C THR A 38 3.57 -2.11 -6.44
N THR A 39 4.83 -1.76 -6.71
CA THR A 39 5.86 -1.58 -5.69
C THR A 39 5.84 -0.20 -5.06
N GLU A 40 5.12 0.75 -5.67
CA GLU A 40 4.98 2.14 -5.23
C GLU A 40 4.05 2.26 -4.02
N VAL A 41 4.60 1.97 -2.84
CA VAL A 41 3.89 2.08 -1.57
C VAL A 41 4.70 2.88 -0.56
N ILE A 42 4.01 3.61 0.31
CA ILE A 42 4.68 4.31 1.40
C ILE A 42 4.96 3.34 2.54
N ARG A 43 6.24 3.17 2.86
CA ARG A 43 6.73 2.36 3.97
C ARG A 43 7.28 3.26 5.07
N ILE A 44 6.91 2.99 6.31
CA ILE A 44 7.35 3.73 7.50
C ILE A 44 7.86 2.75 8.56
N ARG A 45 8.72 3.20 9.47
CA ARG A 45 9.30 2.30 10.46
C ARG A 45 8.46 2.27 11.71
N THR A 46 8.40 1.10 12.34
CA THR A 46 7.67 0.92 13.60
C THR A 46 8.18 1.80 14.74
N THR A 47 9.47 2.18 14.69
CA THR A 47 10.17 3.01 15.67
C THR A 47 9.91 4.50 15.53
N ASP A 48 9.37 4.95 14.38
CA ASP A 48 9.17 6.37 14.12
C ASP A 48 8.00 6.92 14.95
N THR A 49 8.07 8.20 15.25
CA THR A 49 6.94 8.96 15.78
C THR A 49 6.05 9.47 14.64
N ILE A 50 4.79 9.76 14.96
CA ILE A 50 3.86 10.34 13.99
C ILE A 50 4.37 11.69 13.46
N ALA A 51 4.98 12.51 14.32
CA ALA A 51 5.57 13.79 13.93
C ALA A 51 6.65 13.63 12.85
N GLU A 52 7.61 12.72 13.05
CA GLU A 52 8.73 12.48 12.13
C GLU A 52 8.24 12.05 10.76
N VAL A 53 7.29 11.12 10.74
CA VAL A 53 6.70 10.61 9.50
C VAL A 53 5.90 11.70 8.80
N LEU A 54 5.06 12.48 9.51
CA LEU A 54 4.31 13.59 8.90
C LEU A 54 5.23 14.63 8.25
N ASP A 55 6.34 14.95 8.92
CA ASP A 55 7.33 15.89 8.37
C ASP A 55 8.08 15.30 7.17
N TRP A 56 8.35 14.00 7.16
CA TRP A 56 8.90 13.31 6.00
C TRP A 56 7.90 13.28 4.83
N LEU A 57 6.65 12.91 5.06
CA LEU A 57 5.58 12.90 4.06
C LEU A 57 5.42 14.27 3.40
N ARG A 58 5.41 15.36 4.18
CA ARG A 58 5.32 16.74 3.66
C ARG A 58 6.44 17.09 2.67
N ARG A 59 7.62 16.46 2.78
CA ARG A 59 8.78 16.71 1.93
C ARG A 59 8.80 15.81 0.69
N CYS A 60 8.28 14.59 0.80
CA CYS A 60 8.41 13.57 -0.24
C CYS A 60 7.19 13.45 -1.16
N LEU A 61 6.00 13.86 -0.72
CA LEU A 61 4.75 13.60 -1.42
C LEU A 61 4.36 14.63 -2.49
N THR A 62 5.31 15.38 -3.06
CA THR A 62 5.01 16.40 -4.08
C THR A 62 4.45 15.82 -5.38
N ASN A 63 4.71 14.54 -5.68
CA ASN A 63 4.34 13.88 -6.94
C ASN A 63 3.55 12.57 -6.76
N VAL A 64 3.02 12.29 -5.56
CA VAL A 64 2.26 11.04 -5.34
C VAL A 64 0.78 11.26 -5.62
N GLU A 65 0.20 10.44 -6.51
CA GLU A 65 -1.14 10.65 -7.03
C GLU A 65 -2.23 10.42 -5.97
N THR A 66 -2.11 9.38 -5.14
CA THR A 66 -3.07 9.11 -4.05
C THR A 66 -2.46 8.19 -2.98
N ILE A 67 -2.69 8.51 -1.70
CA ILE A 67 -2.21 7.70 -0.55
C ILE A 67 -3.35 7.49 0.42
N TYR A 68 -3.68 6.22 0.70
CA TYR A 68 -4.69 5.85 1.68
C TYR A 68 -4.11 5.12 2.89
N TYR A 69 -3.02 4.37 2.69
CA TYR A 69 -2.42 3.52 3.71
C TYR A 69 -0.91 3.72 3.76
N LEU A 70 -0.37 3.61 4.98
CA LEU A 70 1.05 3.56 5.28
C LEU A 70 1.36 2.14 5.76
N TYR A 71 2.32 1.49 5.13
CA TYR A 71 2.77 0.15 5.50
C TYR A 71 3.89 0.25 6.52
N VAL A 72 3.78 -0.49 7.62
CA VAL A 72 4.74 -0.44 8.72
C VAL A 72 5.69 -1.62 8.60
N THR A 73 6.99 -1.36 8.51
CA THR A 73 8.02 -2.40 8.41
C THR A 73 9.04 -2.33 9.54
N ASP A 74 9.74 -3.46 9.75
CA ASP A 74 10.91 -3.55 10.62
C ASP A 74 12.22 -3.19 9.88
N GLU A 75 13.37 -3.38 10.54
CA GLU A 75 14.68 -3.10 9.93
C GLU A 75 15.07 -3.97 8.75
N ARG A 76 14.37 -5.08 8.54
CA ARG A 76 14.61 -6.08 7.50
C ARG A 76 13.54 -6.04 6.41
N ASP A 77 12.75 -4.96 6.37
CA ASP A 77 11.62 -4.76 5.46
C ASP A 77 10.49 -5.79 5.60
N MET A 78 10.39 -6.44 6.76
CA MET A 78 9.26 -7.32 7.05
C MET A 78 8.03 -6.47 7.38
N LEU A 79 6.92 -6.73 6.69
CA LEU A 79 5.64 -6.08 6.95
C LEU A 79 5.09 -6.48 8.32
N LEU A 80 4.90 -5.50 9.20
CA LEU A 80 4.40 -5.68 10.56
C LEU A 80 2.95 -5.22 10.76
N GLY A 81 2.50 -4.27 9.94
CA GLY A 81 1.18 -3.66 10.11
C GLY A 81 0.85 -2.63 9.05
N VAL A 82 -0.36 -2.09 9.14
CA VAL A 82 -0.83 -0.99 8.30
C VAL A 82 -1.47 0.11 9.13
N VAL A 83 -1.39 1.34 8.63
CA VAL A 83 -2.09 2.50 9.21
C VAL A 83 -2.84 3.22 8.11
N SER A 84 -4.10 3.58 8.34
CA SER A 84 -4.81 4.47 7.41
C SER A 84 -4.24 5.89 7.53
N LEU A 85 -4.08 6.58 6.40
CA LEU A 85 -3.63 7.98 6.40
C LEU A 85 -4.61 8.86 7.19
N ARG A 86 -5.91 8.56 7.14
CA ARG A 86 -6.94 9.28 7.91
C ARG A 86 -6.65 9.24 9.40
N ASP A 87 -6.47 8.04 9.96
CA ASP A 87 -6.20 7.87 11.38
C ASP A 87 -4.85 8.50 11.74
N PHE A 88 -3.89 8.44 10.82
CA PHE A 88 -2.54 8.96 11.01
C PHE A 88 -2.55 10.48 11.20
N LEU A 89 -3.35 11.18 10.39
CA LEU A 89 -3.46 12.64 10.42
C LEU A 89 -4.13 13.19 11.69
N ILE A 90 -4.97 12.40 12.38
CA ILE A 90 -5.69 12.84 13.59
C ILE A 90 -5.05 12.35 14.89
N SER A 91 -3.92 11.63 14.80
CA SER A 91 -3.25 11.04 15.96
C SER A 91 -2.26 12.00 16.62
N SER A 92 -1.93 11.73 17.89
CA SER A 92 -0.96 12.54 18.65
C SER A 92 0.42 12.47 18.01
N PRO A 93 1.10 13.60 17.72
CA PRO A 93 2.41 13.61 17.07
C PRO A 93 3.49 12.82 17.81
N GLU A 94 3.38 12.70 19.14
CA GLU A 94 4.34 12.03 20.03
C GLU A 94 4.13 10.51 20.11
N ARG A 95 3.00 10.00 19.60
CA ARG A 95 2.71 8.56 19.59
C ARG A 95 3.66 7.85 18.63
N SER A 96 4.07 6.63 18.96
CA SER A 96 4.85 5.78 18.06
C SER A 96 3.96 5.13 16.99
N VAL A 97 4.54 4.86 15.82
CA VAL A 97 3.88 4.10 14.75
C VAL A 97 3.50 2.70 15.23
N HIS A 98 4.38 2.02 15.99
CA HIS A 98 4.11 0.71 16.58
C HIS A 98 2.80 0.65 17.38
N GLU A 99 2.52 1.66 18.20
CA GLU A 99 1.30 1.69 19.02
C GLU A 99 0.03 1.91 18.21
N MET A 100 0.16 2.51 17.02
CA MET A 100 -0.96 2.90 16.18
C MET A 100 -1.32 1.86 15.14
N MET A 101 -0.33 1.07 14.68
CA MET A 101 -0.52 0.15 13.57
C MET A 101 -1.57 -0.94 13.86
N ASN A 102 -2.29 -1.32 12.81
CA ASN A 102 -3.08 -2.54 12.82
C ASN A 102 -2.17 -3.70 12.38
N PRO A 103 -1.86 -4.67 13.27
CA PRO A 103 -1.03 -5.83 12.95
C PRO A 103 -1.82 -6.96 12.27
N HIS A 104 -3.15 -6.86 12.17
CA HIS A 104 -3.98 -7.86 11.50
C HIS A 104 -3.91 -7.68 9.99
N LEU A 105 -2.85 -8.23 9.42
CA LEU A 105 -2.58 -8.20 7.99
C LEU A 105 -3.36 -9.29 7.27
N VAL A 106 -3.98 -8.92 6.15
CA VAL A 106 -4.47 -9.87 5.15
C VAL A 106 -3.52 -9.79 3.97
N THR A 107 -2.81 -10.88 3.71
CA THR A 107 -1.80 -10.98 2.65
C THR A 107 -2.19 -12.07 1.66
N ILE A 108 -1.74 -11.92 0.42
CA ILE A 108 -1.87 -12.93 -0.62
C ILE A 108 -0.52 -13.12 -1.29
N GLU A 109 -0.21 -14.36 -1.65
CA GLU A 109 1.02 -14.66 -2.36
C GLU A 109 0.98 -14.08 -3.78
N PRO A 110 2.09 -13.55 -4.31
CA PRO A 110 2.11 -12.93 -5.64
C PRO A 110 1.74 -13.88 -6.79
N ASP A 111 1.99 -15.18 -6.65
CA ASP A 111 1.67 -16.21 -7.63
C ASP A 111 0.21 -16.71 -7.55
N ALA A 112 -0.55 -16.26 -6.53
CA ALA A 112 -1.93 -16.65 -6.37
C ALA A 112 -2.81 -16.15 -7.54
N PRO A 113 -3.86 -16.91 -7.92
CA PRO A 113 -4.81 -16.48 -8.94
C PRO A 113 -5.44 -15.12 -8.61
N GLN A 114 -5.59 -14.28 -9.63
CA GLN A 114 -6.27 -12.98 -9.51
C GLN A 114 -7.70 -13.10 -8.94
N ALA A 115 -8.39 -14.21 -9.16
CA ALA A 115 -9.72 -14.44 -8.61
C ALA A 115 -9.73 -14.41 -7.07
N ASP A 116 -8.67 -14.90 -6.44
CA ASP A 116 -8.55 -14.97 -4.98
C ASP A 116 -8.38 -13.57 -4.38
N VAL A 117 -7.74 -12.65 -5.12
CA VAL A 117 -7.66 -11.22 -4.76
C VAL A 117 -9.05 -10.61 -4.63
N LEU A 118 -9.98 -10.94 -5.54
CA LEU A 118 -11.34 -10.41 -5.50
C LEU A 118 -12.10 -10.91 -4.27
N ASP A 119 -11.87 -12.16 -3.86
CA ASP A 119 -12.55 -12.73 -2.70
C ASP A 119 -12.03 -12.12 -1.40
N ILE A 120 -10.72 -11.86 -1.30
CA ILE A 120 -10.14 -11.09 -0.20
C ILE A 120 -10.74 -9.68 -0.13
N ILE A 121 -10.79 -8.96 -1.25
CA ILE A 121 -11.34 -7.60 -1.28
C ILE A 121 -12.80 -7.61 -0.80
N LYS A 122 -13.61 -8.58 -1.23
CA LYS A 122 -15.01 -8.74 -0.79
C LYS A 122 -15.16 -9.10 0.68
N GLU A 123 -14.16 -9.69 1.32
CA GLU A 123 -14.21 -10.03 2.75
C GLU A 123 -13.72 -8.87 3.63
N VAL A 124 -12.69 -8.16 3.17
CA VAL A 124 -12.09 -7.02 3.88
C VAL A 124 -12.98 -5.78 3.78
N TRP A 125 -13.53 -5.49 2.61
CA TRP A 125 -14.41 -4.33 2.38
C TRP A 125 -15.65 -4.25 3.30
N PRO A 126 -16.45 -5.33 3.50
CA PRO A 126 -17.60 -5.28 4.40
C PRO A 126 -17.22 -5.11 5.87
N SER A 127 -15.99 -5.46 6.26
CA SER A 127 -15.48 -5.30 7.62
C SER A 127 -15.14 -3.82 7.95
N GLY A 128 -14.93 -2.98 6.92
CA GLY A 128 -14.68 -1.55 7.05
C GLY A 128 -15.90 -0.69 7.42
N CYS A 129 -17.11 -1.26 7.45
CA CYS A 129 -18.33 -0.55 7.86
C CYS A 129 -18.62 -0.64 9.37
N SER A 130 -17.78 -1.29 10.18
CA SER A 130 -17.94 -1.25 11.65
C SER A 130 -17.31 0.01 12.23
N GLY A 131 -17.85 1.16 11.85
CA GLY A 131 -17.70 2.39 12.62
C GLY A 131 -18.48 2.24 13.92
N SER A 132 -17.78 2.39 15.05
CA SER A 132 -18.32 2.46 16.40
C SER A 132 -19.58 3.35 16.48
N ASN A 133 -20.58 2.87 17.22
CA ASN A 133 -21.79 3.58 17.64
C ASN A 133 -21.61 5.10 17.80
N GLY A 134 -22.38 5.86 17.02
CA GLY A 134 -22.49 7.32 17.20
C GLY A 134 -23.17 8.03 16.03
N GLY A 135 -24.44 7.72 15.76
CA GLY A 135 -25.29 8.52 14.86
C GLY A 135 -25.53 7.89 13.48
N GLN A 136 -26.82 7.65 13.21
CA GLN A 136 -27.39 7.25 11.93
C GLN A 136 -26.79 7.99 10.73
N SER A 137 -26.47 7.29 9.65
CA SER A 137 -27.32 7.23 8.45
C SER A 137 -26.59 6.50 7.31
N VAL A 138 -27.23 5.44 6.84
CA VAL A 138 -26.87 4.75 5.60
C VAL A 138 -27.27 5.64 4.43
N SER A 139 -26.31 6.05 3.59
CA SER A 139 -26.59 6.46 2.21
C SER A 139 -25.64 5.69 1.30
N ARG A 140 -26.20 4.64 0.69
CA ARG A 140 -25.66 4.03 -0.52
C ARG A 140 -25.77 5.07 -1.63
N ASP A 141 -24.64 5.54 -2.12
CA ASP A 141 -24.56 6.03 -3.49
C ASP A 141 -23.48 5.21 -4.20
N ARG A 142 -23.98 4.34 -5.07
CA ARG A 142 -23.26 3.94 -6.27
C ARG A 142 -23.10 5.22 -7.07
N ASP A 143 -21.89 5.51 -7.54
CA ASP A 143 -21.65 6.04 -8.87
C ASP A 143 -20.13 6.19 -9.11
N PHE A 144 -19.70 5.53 -10.20
CA PHE A 144 -18.39 5.51 -10.87
C PHE A 144 -17.23 4.74 -10.22
#